data_AF-K4EPQ8-F1
#
_entry.id   AF-K4EPQ8-F1
#
_cell.length_a   1.000
_cell.length_b   1.000
_cell.length_c   1.000
_cell.angle_alpha   90.00
_cell.angle_beta   90.00
_cell.angle_gamma   90.00
#
_symmetry.space_group_name_H-M   'P 1'
#
loop_
_entity.id
_entity.type
_entity.pdbx_description
1 polymer ?
#
loop_
_entity_poly.entity_id
_entity_poly.type
_entity_poly.pdbx_seq_one_letter_code
_entity_poly.pdbx_strand_id
1 'polypeptide(L)'
;FHTFNTLHNANKQIVVSSDRPPKRLETLEDRMRTRFEWGLITDIQPPELETRIAILRKKAAQDRLAVPGEVLEFIAERIERNIRELEGALIRVTAFASLNRQAVDTQLAEIVLRDLIPDSAASEITAPTIMAVTAEFFGVTLDDLSGPGKTKALAQARQIAMYLCRELTDLSLPRIGQTFGGRDHTTVMHADK
;
A
#
# COMPACT_ATOMS: atom_id res chain seq x y z
N PHE A 1 14.89 -21.48 23.11
CA PHE A 1 13.86 -22.34 23.74
C PHE A 1 13.84 -22.29 25.27
N HIS A 2 14.98 -22.39 25.97
CA HIS A 2 15.04 -22.45 27.44
C HIS A 2 14.37 -21.26 28.15
N THR A 3 14.60 -20.02 27.71
CA THR A 3 14.00 -18.81 28.30
C THR A 3 12.47 -18.85 28.34
N PHE A 4 11.85 -19.27 27.24
CA PHE A 4 10.39 -19.39 27.17
C PHE A 4 9.86 -20.36 28.23
N ASN A 5 10.45 -21.56 28.31
CA ASN A 5 10.03 -22.57 29.29
C ASN A 5 10.25 -22.11 30.73
N THR A 6 11.38 -21.47 31.04
CA THR A 6 11.64 -20.95 32.38
C THR A 6 10.58 -19.93 32.79
N LEU A 7 10.25 -18.98 31.92
CA LEU A 7 9.24 -17.96 32.18
C LEU A 7 7.84 -18.57 32.29
N HIS A 8 7.49 -19.47 31.37
CA HIS A 8 6.20 -20.15 31.36
C HIS A 8 6.00 -21.00 32.62
N ASN A 9 6.98 -21.82 33.00
CA ASN A 9 6.92 -22.67 34.20
C ASN A 9 6.92 -21.86 35.50
N ALA A 10 7.46 -20.63 35.48
CA ALA A 10 7.41 -19.70 36.59
C ALA A 10 6.14 -18.82 36.58
N ASN A 11 5.13 -19.14 35.75
CA ASN A 11 3.89 -18.38 35.56
C ASN A 11 4.13 -16.88 35.30
N LYS A 12 5.16 -16.56 34.53
CA LYS A 12 5.42 -15.18 34.10
C LYS A 12 4.64 -14.87 32.83
N GLN A 13 4.16 -13.63 32.73
CA GLN A 13 3.48 -13.15 31.53
C GLN A 13 4.47 -13.07 30.37
N ILE A 14 4.07 -13.57 29.21
CA ILE A 14 4.86 -13.53 27.97
C ILE A 14 3.98 -12.86 26.92
N VAL A 15 4.47 -11.77 26.33
CA VAL A 15 3.84 -11.09 25.19
C VAL A 15 4.79 -11.16 24.01
N VAL A 16 4.28 -11.59 22.86
CA VAL A 16 5.04 -11.72 21.61
C VAL A 16 4.27 -11.02 20.51
N SER A 17 4.98 -10.23 19.70
CA SER A 17 4.45 -9.62 18.49
C SER A 17 5.19 -10.17 17.28
N SER A 18 4.48 -10.36 16.16
CA SER A 18 5.06 -10.77 14.88
C SER A 18 4.27 -10.15 13.73
N ASP A 19 4.95 -9.95 12.59
CA ASP A 19 4.36 -9.57 11.30
C ASP A 19 3.61 -10.72 10.63
N ARG A 20 3.72 -11.95 11.16
CA ARG A 20 3.14 -13.16 10.58
C ARG A 20 2.52 -14.04 11.67
N PRO A 21 1.49 -14.83 11.32
CA PRO A 21 0.95 -15.81 12.26
C PRO A 21 2.00 -16.88 12.60
N PRO A 22 1.95 -17.48 13.81
CA PRO A 22 2.95 -18.45 14.27
C PRO A 22 3.30 -19.58 13.28
N LYS A 23 2.30 -20.08 12.53
CA LYS A 23 2.48 -21.13 11.51
C LYS A 23 3.47 -20.75 10.40
N ARG A 24 3.49 -19.48 10.02
CA ARG A 24 4.31 -18.92 8.93
C ARG A 24 5.71 -18.48 9.39
N LEU A 25 6.09 -18.72 10.64
CA LEU A 25 7.42 -18.45 11.17
C LEU A 25 8.38 -19.62 10.88
N GLU A 26 8.62 -19.89 9.60
CA GLU A 26 9.39 -21.05 9.12
C GLU A 26 10.83 -21.10 9.63
N THR A 27 11.40 -19.97 10.02
CA THR A 27 12.73 -19.87 10.61
C THR A 27 12.78 -20.36 12.07
N LEU A 28 11.63 -20.57 12.71
CA LEU A 28 11.53 -21.07 14.08
C LEU A 28 11.26 -22.58 14.09
N GLU A 29 11.89 -23.26 15.06
CA GLU A 29 11.65 -24.68 15.31
C GLU A 29 10.16 -24.96 15.57
N ASP A 30 9.66 -26.10 15.09
CA ASP A 30 8.26 -26.52 15.20
C ASP A 30 7.72 -26.40 16.62
N ARG A 31 8.51 -26.84 17.61
CA ARG A 31 8.14 -26.77 19.03
C ARG A 31 7.89 -25.33 19.52
N MET A 32 8.53 -24.31 18.95
CA MET A 32 8.26 -22.92 19.29
C MET A 32 6.97 -22.44 18.64
N ARG A 33 6.75 -22.80 17.35
CA ARG A 33 5.51 -22.49 16.63
C ARG A 33 4.28 -23.06 17.35
N THR A 34 4.33 -24.35 17.72
CA THR A 34 3.24 -25.01 18.47
C THR A 34 2.94 -24.31 19.80
N ARG A 35 3.97 -23.80 20.50
CA ARG A 35 3.77 -23.12 21.79
C ARG A 35 3.18 -21.73 21.66
N PHE A 36 3.52 -21.00 20.60
CA PHE A 36 2.87 -19.72 20.30
C PHE A 36 1.39 -19.90 19.93
N GLU A 37 1.01 -21.05 19.36
CA GLU A 37 -0.38 -21.39 19.07
C GLU A 37 -1.23 -21.72 20.31
N TRP A 38 -0.61 -22.03 21.45
CA TRP A 38 -1.35 -22.35 22.68
C TRP A 38 -1.85 -21.11 23.45
N GLY A 39 -1.31 -19.93 23.13
CA GLY A 39 -1.70 -18.67 23.77
C GLY A 39 -2.90 -17.99 23.12
N LEU A 40 -3.29 -16.84 23.67
CA LEU A 40 -4.23 -15.94 23.00
C LEU A 40 -3.53 -15.33 21.78
N ILE A 41 -4.04 -15.64 20.59
CA ILE A 41 -3.63 -14.99 19.35
C ILE A 41 -4.65 -13.91 19.04
N THR A 42 -4.18 -12.69 18.87
CA THR A 42 -5.00 -11.57 18.42
C THR A 42 -4.31 -10.92 17.24
N ASP A 43 -5.04 -10.82 16.13
CA ASP A 43 -4.56 -10.14 14.94
C ASP A 43 -4.82 -8.64 15.05
N ILE A 44 -3.86 -7.83 14.61
CA ILE A 44 -3.97 -6.37 14.62
C ILE A 44 -4.24 -5.96 13.17
N GLN A 45 -5.50 -5.64 12.89
CA GLN A 45 -5.90 -5.13 11.58
C GLN A 45 -5.52 -3.65 11.42
N PRO A 46 -5.34 -3.18 10.18
CA PRO A 46 -5.28 -1.75 9.89
C PRO A 46 -6.49 -1.00 10.49
N PRO A 47 -6.28 0.19 11.07
CA PRO A 47 -7.36 0.93 11.70
C PRO A 47 -8.36 1.48 10.68
N GLU A 48 -9.65 1.34 10.97
CA GLU A 48 -10.73 2.01 10.24
C GLU A 48 -10.67 3.53 10.45
N LEU A 49 -11.40 4.29 9.62
CA LEU A 49 -11.41 5.76 9.66
C LEU A 49 -11.67 6.32 11.06
N GLU A 50 -12.69 5.80 11.74
CA GLU A 50 -13.03 6.21 13.11
C GLU A 50 -11.87 5.98 14.08
N THR A 51 -11.17 4.85 13.94
CA THR A 51 -10.00 4.52 14.76
C THR A 51 -8.82 5.44 14.45
N ARG A 52 -8.59 5.79 13.17
CA ARG A 52 -7.56 6.76 12.77
C ARG A 52 -7.83 8.15 13.34
N ILE A 53 -9.08 8.63 13.28
CA ILE A 53 -9.50 9.89 13.91
C ILE A 53 -9.27 9.84 15.42
N ALA A 54 -9.61 8.73 16.08
CA ALA A 54 -9.39 8.55 17.52
C ALA A 54 -7.90 8.57 17.89
N ILE A 55 -7.05 7.91 17.10
CA ILE A 55 -5.58 7.95 17.25
C ILE A 55 -5.09 9.39 17.15
N LEU A 56 -5.47 10.11 16.09
CA LEU A 56 -5.09 11.51 15.88
C LEU A 56 -5.55 12.42 17.02
N ARG A 57 -6.81 12.28 17.46
CA ARG A 57 -7.37 13.06 18.57
C ARG A 57 -6.61 12.79 19.87
N LYS A 58 -6.30 11.52 20.16
CA LYS A 58 -5.50 11.13 21.33
C LYS A 58 -4.10 11.71 21.25
N LYS A 59 -3.46 11.66 20.08
CA LYS A 59 -2.11 12.21 19.84
C LYS A 59 -2.08 13.73 20.01
N ALA A 60 -3.05 14.44 19.42
CA ALA A 60 -3.19 15.89 19.57
C ALA A 60 -3.40 16.29 21.04
N ALA A 61 -4.25 15.58 21.77
CA ALA A 61 -4.46 15.83 23.20
C ALA A 61 -3.21 15.57 24.05
N GLN A 62 -2.50 14.46 23.79
CA GLN A 62 -1.26 14.12 24.48
C GLN A 62 -0.17 15.18 24.26
N ASP A 63 -0.04 15.67 23.04
CA ASP A 63 0.98 16.65 22.64
C ASP A 63 0.50 18.11 22.84
N ARG A 64 -0.71 18.32 23.39
CA ARG A 64 -1.35 19.63 23.63
C ARG A 64 -1.47 20.50 22.37
N LEU A 65 -1.74 19.85 21.24
CA LEU A 65 -1.94 20.49 19.95
C LEU A 65 -3.40 20.93 19.80
N ALA A 66 -3.62 22.21 19.55
CA ALA A 66 -4.94 22.75 19.23
C ALA A 66 -5.22 22.54 17.73
N VAL A 67 -5.92 21.45 17.40
CA VAL A 67 -6.26 21.08 16.01
C VAL A 67 -7.77 20.88 15.90
N PRO A 68 -8.45 21.55 14.94
CA PRO A 68 -9.88 21.35 14.70
C PRO A 68 -10.21 19.91 14.29
N GLY A 69 -11.41 19.44 14.64
CA GLY A 69 -11.87 18.09 14.32
C GLY A 69 -11.85 17.79 12.82
N GLU A 70 -12.29 18.74 12.00
CA GLU A 70 -12.28 18.66 10.53
C GLU A 70 -10.89 18.42 9.93
N VAL A 71 -9.84 18.96 10.56
CA VAL A 71 -8.45 18.74 10.11
C VAL A 71 -8.00 17.32 10.47
N LEU A 72 -8.39 16.80 11.63
CA LEU A 72 -8.10 15.42 12.00
C LEU A 72 -8.82 14.43 11.07
N GLU A 73 -10.08 14.72 10.72
CA GLU A 73 -10.86 13.95 9.74
C GLU A 73 -10.18 13.98 8.36
N PHE A 74 -9.82 15.17 7.87
CA PHE A 74 -9.10 15.33 6.60
C PHE A 74 -7.80 14.50 6.55
N ILE A 75 -6.98 14.55 7.61
CA ILE A 75 -5.73 13.77 7.68
C ILE A 75 -6.04 12.26 7.70
N ALA A 76 -7.07 11.83 8.44
CA ALA A 76 -7.45 10.43 8.56
C ALA A 76 -8.04 9.84 7.27
N GLU A 77 -8.74 10.65 6.47
CA GLU A 77 -9.26 10.24 5.16
C GLU A 77 -8.14 10.04 4.14
N ARG A 78 -7.09 10.88 4.19
CA ARG A 78 -6.00 10.83 3.21
C ARG A 78 -4.91 9.81 3.53
N ILE A 79 -4.76 9.41 4.80
CA ILE A 79 -3.71 8.47 5.24
C ILE A 79 -4.35 7.23 5.86
N GLU A 80 -4.42 6.15 5.07
CA GLU A 80 -5.18 4.96 5.45
C GLU A 80 -4.33 3.85 6.09
N ARG A 81 -3.12 3.62 5.59
CA ARG A 81 -2.40 2.36 5.80
C ARG A 81 -1.31 2.39 6.87
N ASN A 82 -0.79 3.56 7.22
CA ASN A 82 0.39 3.68 8.09
C ASN A 82 0.17 4.67 9.23
N ILE A 83 0.08 4.15 10.47
CA ILE A 83 -0.12 4.97 11.67
C ILE A 83 1.02 5.97 11.87
N ARG A 84 2.27 5.63 11.48
CA ARG A 84 3.39 6.58 11.59
C ARG A 84 3.25 7.74 10.61
N GLU A 85 2.76 7.48 9.40
CA GLU A 85 2.47 8.55 8.43
C GLU A 85 1.32 9.42 8.93
N LEU A 86 0.29 8.79 9.52
CA LEU A 86 -0.87 9.48 10.10
C LEU A 86 -0.44 10.46 11.19
N GLU A 87 0.35 10.00 12.16
CA GLU A 87 0.92 10.86 13.21
C GLU A 87 1.90 11.88 12.64
N GLY A 88 2.74 11.49 11.67
CA GLY A 88 3.70 12.37 11.03
C GLY A 88 3.04 13.53 10.29
N ALA A 89 1.89 13.31 9.65
CA ALA A 89 1.11 14.36 9.00
C ALA A 89 0.55 15.37 10.01
N LEU A 90 -0.01 14.90 11.12
CA LEU A 90 -0.45 15.77 12.22
C LEU A 90 0.69 16.65 12.75
N ILE A 91 1.85 16.05 13.01
CA ILE A 91 3.03 16.78 13.48
C ILE A 91 3.49 17.80 12.42
N ARG A 92 3.47 17.44 11.13
CA ARG A 92 3.88 18.35 10.05
C ARG A 92 2.96 19.56 9.93
N VAL A 93 1.64 19.35 9.90
CA VAL A 93 0.64 20.43 9.82
C VAL A 93 0.78 21.38 11.01
N THR A 94 0.87 20.84 12.21
CA THR A 94 0.98 21.65 13.44
C THR A 94 2.33 22.37 13.55
N ALA A 95 3.44 21.74 13.16
CA ALA A 95 4.75 22.38 13.10
C ALA A 95 4.77 23.53 12.10
N PHE A 96 4.21 23.34 10.90
CA PHE A 96 4.16 24.38 9.88
C PHE A 96 3.28 25.56 10.31
N ALA A 97 2.13 25.29 10.93
CA ALA A 97 1.27 26.32 11.51
C ALA A 97 2.00 27.15 12.57
N SER A 98 2.70 26.47 13.48
CA SER A 98 3.48 27.10 14.56
C SER A 98 4.62 27.98 14.03
N LEU A 99 5.40 27.46 13.07
CA LEU A 99 6.51 28.21 12.45
C LEU A 99 6.05 29.48 11.72
N ASN A 100 4.88 29.42 11.08
CA ASN A 100 4.30 30.54 10.35
C ASN A 100 3.34 31.40 11.19
N ARG A 101 3.14 31.07 12.47
CA ARG A 101 2.22 31.75 13.40
C ARG A 101 0.79 31.89 12.85
N GLN A 102 0.32 30.85 12.19
CA GLN A 102 -1.04 30.77 11.65
C GLN A 102 -1.86 29.71 12.40
N ALA A 103 -3.18 29.84 12.35
CA ALA A 103 -4.07 28.82 12.88
C ALA A 103 -3.98 27.55 12.02
N VAL A 104 -4.27 26.40 12.63
CA VAL A 104 -4.43 25.14 11.89
C VAL A 104 -5.84 25.10 11.33
N ASP A 105 -5.96 25.01 10.00
CA ASP A 105 -7.21 24.79 9.28
C ASP A 105 -7.00 23.78 8.14
N THR A 106 -8.10 23.40 7.48
CA THR A 106 -8.08 22.37 6.42
C THR A 106 -7.30 22.83 5.19
N GLN A 107 -7.33 24.12 4.86
CA GLN A 107 -6.60 24.68 3.72
C GLN A 107 -5.08 24.58 3.94
N LEU A 108 -4.63 24.88 5.14
CA LEU A 108 -3.25 24.72 5.54
C LEU A 108 -2.83 23.25 5.48
N ALA A 109 -3.67 22.35 6.00
CA ALA A 109 -3.40 20.92 5.96
C ALA A 109 -3.26 20.42 4.52
N GLU A 110 -4.10 20.86 3.60
CA GLU A 110 -4.03 20.52 2.18
C GLU A 110 -2.71 21.00 1.54
N ILE A 111 -2.30 22.25 1.80
CA ILE A 111 -1.03 22.80 1.30
C ILE A 111 0.16 21.98 1.83
N VAL A 112 0.18 21.71 3.13
CA VAL A 112 1.32 21.07 3.81
C VAL A 112 1.45 19.59 3.44
N LEU A 113 0.32 18.94 3.17
CA LEU A 113 0.27 17.49 2.90
C LEU A 113 0.23 17.17 1.41
N ARG A 114 0.21 18.16 0.52
CA ARG A 114 0.14 17.96 -0.94
C ARG A 114 1.19 16.97 -1.48
N ASP A 115 2.42 17.02 -0.99
CA ASP A 115 3.50 16.15 -1.46
C ASP A 115 3.57 14.80 -0.71
N LEU A 116 2.83 14.66 0.40
CA LEU A 116 2.74 13.44 1.20
C LEU A 116 1.56 12.58 0.83
N ILE A 117 0.47 13.23 0.45
CA ILE A 117 -0.71 12.59 -0.08
C ILE A 117 -0.30 12.28 -1.51
N PRO A 118 -0.03 10.99 -1.87
CA PRO A 118 0.04 10.66 -3.28
C PRO A 118 -1.22 11.21 -3.89
N ASP A 119 -1.07 12.04 -4.94
CA ASP A 119 -2.22 12.56 -5.67
C ASP A 119 -3.19 11.41 -5.78
N SER A 120 -4.39 11.57 -5.23
CA SER A 120 -5.45 10.57 -5.43
C SER A 120 -5.81 10.48 -6.93
N ALA A 121 -5.20 11.36 -7.75
CA ALA A 121 -5.15 11.41 -9.21
C ALA A 121 -3.83 10.95 -9.84
N ALA A 122 -2.84 10.46 -9.08
CA ALA A 122 -1.81 9.57 -9.62
C ALA A 122 -2.54 8.26 -9.93
N SER A 123 -3.24 8.28 -11.07
CA SER A 123 -3.97 7.16 -11.64
C SER A 123 -3.16 5.90 -11.39
N GLU A 124 -3.73 4.95 -10.64
CA GLU A 124 -3.10 3.64 -10.51
C GLU A 124 -2.66 3.22 -11.91
N ILE A 125 -1.39 2.84 -12.05
CA ILE A 125 -0.90 2.37 -13.34
C ILE A 125 -1.62 1.04 -13.58
N THR A 126 -2.69 1.10 -14.38
CA THR A 126 -3.50 -0.06 -14.74
C THR A 126 -3.17 -0.51 -16.15
N ALA A 127 -3.45 -1.77 -16.47
CA ALA A 127 -3.25 -2.28 -17.83
C ALA A 127 -4.01 -1.46 -18.89
N PRO A 128 -5.27 -1.02 -18.69
CA PRO A 128 -5.94 -0.08 -19.60
C PRO A 128 -5.16 1.22 -19.84
N THR A 129 -4.62 1.84 -18.78
CA THR A 129 -3.80 3.05 -18.89
C THR A 129 -2.54 2.79 -19.72
N ILE A 130 -1.82 1.70 -19.44
CA ILE A 130 -0.62 1.31 -20.18
C ILE A 130 -0.96 1.08 -21.65
N MET A 131 -2.04 0.36 -21.95
CA MET A 131 -2.45 0.08 -23.32
C MET A 131 -2.80 1.36 -24.09
N ALA A 132 -3.51 2.30 -23.46
CA ALA A 132 -3.88 3.57 -24.09
C ALA A 132 -2.65 4.41 -24.45
N VAL A 133 -1.73 4.59 -23.50
CA VAL A 133 -0.49 5.36 -23.71
C VAL A 133 0.41 4.66 -24.75
N THR A 134 0.50 3.34 -24.70
CA THR A 134 1.30 2.58 -25.68
C THR A 134 0.69 2.67 -27.09
N ALA A 135 -0.63 2.58 -27.20
CA ALA A 135 -1.36 2.71 -28.45
C ALA A 135 -1.13 4.09 -29.09
N GLU A 136 -1.25 5.15 -28.30
CA GLU A 136 -0.98 6.53 -28.72
C GLU A 136 0.48 6.70 -29.19
N PHE A 137 1.44 6.24 -28.41
CA PHE A 137 2.87 6.38 -28.73
C PHE A 137 3.26 5.69 -30.05
N PHE A 138 2.72 4.50 -30.30
CA PHE A 138 3.01 3.73 -31.53
C PHE A 138 2.05 4.04 -32.68
N GLY A 139 1.06 4.92 -32.48
CA GLY A 139 0.05 5.25 -33.50
C GLY A 139 -0.81 4.06 -33.91
N VAL A 140 -1.11 3.16 -32.97
CA VAL A 140 -1.99 1.99 -33.17
C VAL A 140 -3.26 2.14 -32.34
N THR A 141 -4.29 1.34 -32.60
CA THR A 141 -5.50 1.34 -31.78
C THR A 141 -5.41 0.33 -30.63
N LEU A 142 -6.25 0.51 -29.61
CA LEU A 142 -6.41 -0.50 -28.54
C LEU A 142 -6.84 -1.87 -29.10
N ASP A 143 -7.72 -1.86 -30.11
CA ASP A 143 -8.17 -3.07 -30.80
C ASP A 143 -7.03 -3.76 -31.55
N ASP A 144 -6.08 -3.00 -32.11
CA ASP A 144 -4.89 -3.59 -32.71
C ASP A 144 -4.03 -4.30 -31.66
N LEU A 145 -3.87 -3.71 -30.47
CA LEU A 145 -3.11 -4.32 -29.37
C LEU A 145 -3.75 -5.61 -28.86
N SER A 146 -5.07 -5.73 -28.88
CA SER A 146 -5.80 -6.95 -28.48
C SER A 146 -6.07 -7.91 -29.65
N GLY A 147 -5.96 -7.43 -30.88
CA GLY A 147 -6.35 -8.15 -32.09
C GLY A 147 -5.31 -9.15 -32.60
N PRO A 148 -5.65 -9.93 -33.64
CA PRO A 148 -4.79 -10.99 -34.19
C PRO A 148 -3.64 -10.48 -35.06
N GLY A 149 -3.55 -9.18 -35.32
CA GLY A 149 -2.56 -8.59 -36.24
C GLY A 149 -1.11 -8.88 -35.84
N LYS A 150 -0.31 -9.27 -36.83
CA LYS A 150 1.09 -9.74 -36.68
C LYS A 150 2.14 -8.86 -37.39
N THR A 151 1.78 -7.65 -37.80
CA THR A 151 2.76 -6.74 -38.39
C THR A 151 3.87 -6.45 -37.36
N LYS A 152 5.11 -6.27 -37.84
CA LYS A 152 6.26 -6.10 -36.94
C LYS A 152 6.08 -4.94 -35.96
N ALA A 153 5.58 -3.80 -36.44
CA ALA A 153 5.29 -2.63 -35.61
C ALA A 153 4.26 -2.93 -34.50
N LEU A 154 3.20 -3.66 -34.83
CA LEU A 154 2.16 -4.02 -33.88
C LEU A 154 2.62 -5.07 -32.86
N ALA A 155 3.44 -6.04 -33.30
CA ALA A 155 4.05 -7.01 -32.40
C ALA A 155 4.95 -6.32 -31.37
N GLN A 156 5.77 -5.34 -31.82
CA GLN A 156 6.65 -4.58 -30.95
C GLN A 156 5.87 -3.70 -29.95
N ALA A 157 4.86 -2.94 -30.41
CA ALA A 157 4.02 -2.12 -29.54
C ALA A 157 3.35 -2.98 -28.45
N ARG A 158 2.86 -4.16 -28.83
CA ARG A 158 2.22 -5.11 -27.91
C ARG A 158 3.21 -5.73 -26.92
N GLN A 159 4.41 -6.11 -27.34
CA GLN A 159 5.44 -6.63 -26.44
C GLN A 159 5.84 -5.58 -25.41
N ILE A 160 6.02 -4.33 -25.83
CA ILE A 160 6.33 -3.23 -24.90
C ILE A 160 5.17 -2.99 -23.92
N ALA A 161 3.92 -3.01 -24.37
CA ALA A 161 2.77 -2.89 -23.48
C ALA A 161 2.69 -4.03 -22.45
N MET A 162 2.94 -5.28 -22.87
CA MET A 162 2.96 -6.45 -21.99
C MET A 162 4.11 -6.38 -20.97
N TYR A 163 5.29 -5.96 -21.41
CA TYR A 163 6.45 -5.73 -20.55
C TYR A 163 6.14 -4.67 -19.49
N LEU A 164 5.58 -3.51 -19.89
CA LEU A 164 5.18 -2.47 -18.96
C LEU A 164 4.12 -2.93 -17.96
N CYS A 165 3.16 -3.77 -18.39
CA CYS A 165 2.20 -4.36 -17.46
C CYS A 165 2.87 -5.26 -16.42
N ARG A 166 3.93 -6.00 -16.80
CA ARG A 166 4.69 -6.85 -15.87
C ARG A 166 5.51 -6.04 -14.87
N GLU A 167 6.09 -4.92 -15.31
CA GLU A 167 6.98 -4.11 -14.46
C GLU A 167 6.21 -3.12 -13.57
N LEU A 168 5.07 -2.61 -14.03
CA LEU A 168 4.38 -1.49 -13.40
C LEU A 168 3.04 -1.86 -12.76
N THR A 169 2.63 -3.13 -12.79
CA THR A 169 1.37 -3.61 -12.20
C THR A 169 1.56 -4.93 -11.47
N ASP A 170 0.67 -5.27 -10.53
CA ASP A 170 0.67 -6.55 -9.81
C ASP A 170 -0.03 -7.69 -10.60
N LEU A 171 -0.27 -7.53 -11.90
CA LEU A 171 -0.97 -8.52 -12.71
C LEU A 171 -0.12 -9.77 -12.94
N SER A 172 -0.72 -10.95 -12.76
CA SER A 172 -0.07 -12.21 -13.11
C SER A 172 0.06 -12.36 -14.63
N LEU A 173 1.07 -13.12 -15.10
CA LEU A 173 1.29 -13.37 -16.53
C LEU A 173 0.02 -13.86 -17.28
N PRO A 174 -0.80 -14.78 -16.73
CA PRO A 174 -2.05 -15.18 -17.38
C PRO A 174 -3.05 -14.02 -17.47
N ARG A 175 -3.12 -13.16 -16.45
CA ARG A 175 -4.04 -12.02 -16.43
C ARG A 175 -3.62 -10.96 -17.44
N ILE A 176 -2.32 -10.71 -17.59
CA ILE A 176 -1.78 -9.85 -18.65
C ILE A 176 -2.18 -10.43 -20.02
N GLY A 177 -1.95 -11.73 -20.25
CA GLY A 177 -2.31 -12.40 -21.51
C GLY A 177 -3.80 -12.26 -21.87
N GLN A 178 -4.69 -12.37 -20.89
CA GLN A 178 -6.13 -12.13 -21.06
C GLN A 178 -6.43 -10.71 -21.54
N THR A 179 -5.80 -9.70 -20.96
CA THR A 179 -5.99 -8.29 -21.33
C THR A 179 -5.63 -8.01 -22.79
N PHE A 180 -4.65 -8.72 -23.35
CA PHE A 180 -4.20 -8.57 -24.74
C PHE A 180 -4.87 -9.56 -25.72
N GLY A 181 -6.14 -9.90 -25.48
CA GLY A 181 -6.93 -10.75 -26.39
C GLY A 181 -6.71 -12.26 -26.18
N GLY A 182 -6.51 -12.70 -24.93
CA GLY A 182 -6.40 -14.12 -24.60
C GLY A 182 -5.08 -14.78 -25.03
N ARG A 183 -3.98 -14.02 -24.98
CA ARG A 183 -2.64 -14.49 -25.33
C ARG A 183 -2.10 -15.45 -24.27
N ASP A 184 -1.31 -16.41 -24.72
CA ASP A 184 -0.65 -17.37 -23.83
C ASP A 184 0.33 -16.65 -22.89
N HIS A 185 0.33 -17.04 -21.62
CA HIS A 185 1.23 -16.51 -20.58
C HIS A 185 2.73 -16.61 -20.97
N THR A 186 3.12 -17.60 -21.77
CA THR A 186 4.48 -17.73 -22.32
C THR A 186 4.82 -16.59 -23.28
N THR A 187 3.85 -16.08 -24.04
CA THR A 187 4.04 -14.91 -24.92
C THR A 187 4.33 -13.66 -24.10
N VAL A 188 3.67 -13.51 -22.95
CA VAL A 188 3.93 -12.42 -22.01
C VAL A 188 5.30 -12.57 -21.35
N MET A 189 5.70 -13.80 -21.03
CA MET A 189 7.03 -14.09 -20.47
C MET A 189 8.16 -13.65 -21.42
N HIS A 190 8.00 -13.91 -22.72
CA HIS A 190 8.96 -13.56 -23.77
C HIS A 190 8.81 -12.14 -24.32
N ALA A 191 8.00 -11.29 -23.69
CA ALA A 191 7.95 -9.87 -24.02
C ALA A 191 9.18 -9.18 -23.43
N ASP A 192 10.24 -9.09 -24.23
CA ASP A 192 11.49 -8.41 -23.90
C ASP A 192 11.71 -7.17 -24.77
N LYS A 193 12.50 -6.24 -24.25
CA LYS A 193 12.75 -4.85 -24.71
C LYS A 193 13.02 -4.68 -26.20
#